data_AF-A0A0F9ZM40-F1
#
_entry.id   AF-A0A0F9ZM40-F1
#
_cell.length_a   1.000
_cell.length_b   1.000
_cell.length_c   1.000
_cell.angle_alpha   90.00
_cell.angle_beta   90.00
_cell.angle_gamma   90.00
#
_symmetry.space_group_name_H-M   'P 1'
#
loop_
_entity.id
_entity.type
_entity.pdbx_description
1 polymer ?
#
loop_
_entity_poly.entity_id
_entity_poly.type
_entity_poly.pdbx_seq_one_letter_code
_entity_poly.pdbx_strand_id
1 'polypeptide(L)'
;MFDNYIASKKDLLAVEKALEILWNPKLDYIFKYKERIENIPVTSFDSKYIYLWTRKNNKYNLSKFTHNIKKIDDSLQKGWRSGIYIQEIKNILKKETGKVINGPCGGLLTPFTEIHKKISKTSSDPYFTKESYYATILHEFGHIYWDSFKLWWPSDKKENLNFLKTAKGYYMKDNISTKTNIIFPNPRFVSEIFAFCTEYSASEIFWPEHIKYFDKFAILRIEKMILEEKNKDLGVQDSSLEANINPHDYALVAGKTLHTQSLKDWVSILIKPLKLA
;
A
#
# COMPACT_ATOMS: atom_id res chain seq x y z
N MET A 1 9.08 -29.92 5.76
CA MET A 1 9.54 -30.78 4.64
C MET A 1 10.86 -30.25 4.13
N PHE A 2 10.94 -28.95 3.84
CA PHE A 2 12.09 -28.35 3.15
C PHE A 2 13.21 -27.87 4.09
N ASP A 3 13.28 -28.42 5.30
CA ASP A 3 14.16 -27.98 6.39
C ASP A 3 15.67 -28.03 6.03
N ASN A 4 16.08 -28.96 5.15
CA ASN A 4 17.44 -29.10 4.59
C ASN A 4 17.49 -28.89 3.06
N TYR A 5 16.50 -28.20 2.47
CA TYR A 5 16.39 -28.04 1.02
C TYR A 5 17.38 -27.00 0.47
N ILE A 6 17.88 -27.22 -0.74
CA ILE A 6 18.75 -26.30 -1.49
C ILE A 6 18.13 -26.02 -2.86
N ALA A 7 18.12 -24.76 -3.29
CA ALA A 7 17.56 -24.34 -4.56
C ALA A 7 18.23 -25.06 -5.75
N SER A 8 17.44 -25.65 -6.64
CA SER A 8 17.96 -26.14 -7.92
C SER A 8 18.04 -25.01 -8.95
N LYS A 9 18.78 -25.23 -10.04
CA LYS A 9 18.82 -24.30 -11.18
C LYS A 9 17.41 -24.00 -11.74
N LYS A 10 16.49 -24.96 -11.68
CA LYS A 10 15.08 -24.80 -12.13
C LYS A 10 14.33 -23.77 -11.28
N ASP A 11 14.59 -23.71 -9.98
CA ASP A 11 13.89 -22.82 -9.05
C ASP A 11 14.36 -21.37 -9.19
N LEU A 12 15.67 -21.16 -9.37
CA LEU A 12 16.26 -19.84 -9.62
C LEU A 12 15.82 -19.29 -10.99
N LEU A 13 15.86 -20.12 -12.04
CA LEU A 13 15.32 -19.78 -13.36
C LEU A 13 13.80 -19.50 -13.35
N ALA A 14 13.06 -20.04 -12.38
CA ALA A 14 11.63 -19.77 -12.26
C ALA A 14 11.36 -18.36 -11.72
N VAL A 15 12.15 -17.88 -10.74
CA VAL A 15 12.09 -16.48 -10.31
C VAL A 15 12.49 -15.58 -11.48
N GLU A 16 13.61 -15.86 -12.15
CA GLU A 16 14.09 -15.07 -13.30
C GLU A 16 13.06 -15.00 -14.43
N LYS A 17 12.34 -16.09 -14.72
CA LYS A 17 11.28 -16.10 -15.73
C LYS A 17 10.04 -15.32 -15.29
N ALA A 18 9.64 -15.34 -14.02
CA ALA A 18 8.58 -14.47 -13.52
C ALA A 18 8.97 -12.99 -13.68
N LEU A 19 10.23 -12.65 -13.37
CA LEU A 19 10.76 -11.30 -13.56
C LEU A 19 10.83 -10.91 -15.05
N GLU A 20 11.16 -11.81 -15.96
CA GLU A 20 11.08 -11.56 -17.41
C GLU A 20 9.63 -11.28 -17.86
N ILE A 21 8.65 -12.04 -17.35
CA ILE A 21 7.23 -11.87 -17.68
C ILE A 21 6.71 -10.51 -17.18
N LEU A 22 7.13 -10.05 -16.00
CA LEU A 22 6.79 -8.72 -15.46
C LEU A 22 7.14 -7.58 -16.43
N TRP A 23 8.27 -7.68 -17.14
CA TRP A 23 8.71 -6.67 -18.10
C TRP A 23 8.09 -6.83 -19.50
N ASN A 24 7.31 -7.88 -19.75
CA ASN A 24 6.65 -8.12 -21.04
C ASN A 24 5.68 -6.98 -21.42
N PRO A 25 5.66 -6.52 -22.69
CA PRO A 25 4.74 -5.47 -23.13
C PRO A 25 3.26 -5.81 -23.01
N LYS A 26 2.89 -7.11 -22.99
CA LYS A 26 1.51 -7.54 -22.76
C LYS A 26 0.97 -7.15 -21.37
N LEU A 27 1.83 -6.75 -20.44
CA LEU A 27 1.42 -6.26 -19.12
C LEU A 27 1.46 -4.73 -18.99
N ASP A 28 1.75 -3.98 -20.06
CA ASP A 28 1.82 -2.50 -20.03
C ASP A 28 0.46 -1.84 -19.73
N TYR A 29 -0.66 -2.56 -19.90
CA TYR A 29 -1.98 -2.10 -19.46
C TYR A 29 -2.18 -2.19 -17.93
N ILE A 30 -1.42 -3.07 -17.26
CA ILE A 30 -1.35 -3.15 -15.80
C ILE A 30 -0.24 -2.22 -15.33
N PHE A 31 1.01 -2.59 -15.62
CA PHE A 31 2.24 -1.93 -15.20
C PHE A 31 2.64 -0.79 -16.14
N LYS A 32 1.68 0.09 -16.48
CA LYS A 32 1.86 1.27 -17.35
C LYS A 32 3.01 2.18 -16.91
N TYR A 33 3.15 2.40 -15.60
CA TYR A 33 4.18 3.25 -14.99
C TYR A 33 5.31 2.39 -14.42
N LYS A 34 5.92 1.60 -15.31
CA LYS A 34 6.89 0.54 -15.03
C LYS A 34 8.12 1.03 -14.26
N GLU A 35 8.49 2.30 -14.39
CA GLU A 35 9.55 2.96 -13.64
C GLU A 35 9.35 2.88 -12.11
N ARG A 36 8.09 2.82 -11.63
CA ARG A 36 7.78 2.71 -10.20
C ARG A 36 8.18 1.38 -9.56
N ILE A 37 8.32 0.33 -10.37
CA ILE A 37 8.77 -1.00 -9.95
C ILE A 37 10.15 -1.40 -10.51
N GLU A 38 10.82 -0.49 -11.21
CA GLU A 38 12.09 -0.76 -11.91
C GLU A 38 13.24 -1.16 -10.97
N ASN A 39 13.35 -0.51 -9.82
CA ASN A 39 14.49 -0.69 -8.91
C ASN A 39 14.14 -1.55 -7.68
N ILE A 40 13.03 -2.30 -7.73
CA ILE A 40 12.57 -3.15 -6.63
C ILE A 40 13.39 -4.45 -6.57
N PRO A 41 14.12 -4.73 -5.48
CA PRO A 41 14.83 -5.99 -5.29
C PRO A 41 13.87 -7.13 -4.96
N VAL A 42 14.21 -8.35 -5.38
CA VAL A 42 13.38 -9.55 -5.17
C VAL A 42 14.19 -10.58 -4.39
N THR A 43 13.58 -11.20 -3.38
CA THR A 43 14.26 -12.07 -2.42
C THR A 43 13.62 -13.45 -2.37
N SER A 44 14.43 -14.51 -2.35
CA SER A 44 13.99 -15.86 -2.01
C SER A 44 15.09 -16.58 -1.22
N PHE A 45 14.82 -17.76 -0.67
CA PHE A 45 15.71 -18.41 0.29
C PHE A 45 15.52 -19.94 0.33
N ASP A 46 16.59 -20.66 0.64
CA ASP A 46 16.60 -22.10 0.95
C ASP A 46 17.18 -22.35 2.36
N SER A 47 17.53 -23.58 2.73
CA SER A 47 18.06 -23.89 4.07
C SER A 47 19.44 -23.26 4.37
N LYS A 48 20.18 -22.82 3.35
CA LYS A 48 21.57 -22.35 3.46
C LYS A 48 21.83 -20.96 2.86
N TYR A 49 21.01 -20.53 1.91
CA TYR A 49 21.26 -19.32 1.12
C TYR A 49 20.03 -18.41 0.96
N ILE A 50 20.28 -17.11 1.07
CA ILE A 50 19.40 -16.05 0.56
C ILE A 50 19.83 -15.71 -0.87
N TYR A 51 18.84 -15.61 -1.75
CA TYR A 51 18.95 -15.24 -3.14
C TYR A 51 18.33 -13.86 -3.33
N LEU A 52 19.10 -12.91 -3.87
CA LEU A 52 18.68 -11.53 -4.08
C LEU A 52 18.85 -11.15 -5.56
N TRP A 53 17.75 -10.92 -6.25
CA TRP A 53 17.76 -10.37 -7.61
C TRP A 53 17.67 -8.86 -7.55
N THR A 54 18.67 -8.16 -8.09
CA THR A 54 18.70 -6.69 -8.21
C THR A 54 18.75 -6.28 -9.67
N ARG A 55 17.95 -5.29 -10.07
CA ARG A 55 17.91 -4.82 -11.45
C ARG A 55 19.04 -3.81 -11.69
N LYS A 56 19.79 -3.98 -12.79
CA LYS A 56 20.83 -3.07 -13.27
C LYS A 56 20.89 -3.18 -14.79
N ASN A 57 20.94 -2.06 -15.50
CA ASN A 57 20.95 -1.99 -16.97
C ASN A 57 19.83 -2.87 -17.59
N ASN A 58 18.60 -2.65 -17.11
CA ASN A 58 17.36 -3.36 -17.48
C ASN A 58 17.27 -4.87 -17.20
N LYS A 59 18.35 -5.51 -16.70
CA LYS A 59 18.39 -6.95 -16.37
C LYS A 59 18.47 -7.17 -14.85
N TYR A 60 17.84 -8.22 -14.36
CA TYR A 60 18.04 -8.68 -12.98
C TYR A 60 19.34 -9.49 -12.88
N ASN A 61 20.08 -9.28 -11.79
CA ASN A 61 21.34 -9.94 -11.49
C ASN A 61 21.20 -10.63 -10.13
N LEU A 62 21.47 -11.93 -10.08
CA LEU A 62 21.35 -12.73 -8.86
C LEU A 62 22.62 -12.61 -8.00
N SER A 63 22.46 -12.12 -6.77
CA SER A 63 23.44 -12.22 -5.68
C SER A 63 23.03 -13.32 -4.71
N LYS A 64 24.00 -14.00 -4.10
CA LYS A 64 23.78 -15.17 -3.24
C LYS A 64 24.57 -15.04 -1.93
N PHE A 65 23.88 -15.11 -0.79
CA PHE A 65 24.46 -14.92 0.54
C PHE A 65 24.21 -16.15 1.41
N THR A 66 25.22 -16.62 2.14
CA THR A 66 25.08 -17.73 3.11
C THR A 66 24.41 -17.28 4.41
N HIS A 67 23.66 -18.16 5.07
CA HIS A 67 23.08 -17.89 6.38
C HIS A 67 23.01 -19.10 7.30
N ASN A 68 22.88 -18.80 8.60
CA ASN A 68 22.72 -19.78 9.68
C ASN A 68 21.34 -19.66 10.36
N ILE A 69 20.29 -19.29 9.60
CA ILE A 69 18.90 -19.25 10.10
C ILE A 69 18.51 -20.69 10.51
N LYS A 70 18.14 -20.87 11.79
CA LYS A 70 18.01 -22.21 12.40
C LYS A 70 16.97 -23.13 11.75
N LYS A 71 15.93 -22.57 11.13
CA LYS A 71 14.89 -23.33 10.44
C LYS A 71 14.24 -22.48 9.35
N ILE A 72 14.05 -23.09 8.19
CA ILE A 72 13.22 -22.56 7.10
C ILE A 72 12.08 -23.58 6.91
N ASP A 73 10.92 -23.33 7.52
CA ASP A 73 9.80 -24.26 7.50
C ASP A 73 8.84 -24.03 6.32
N ASP A 74 7.96 -25.00 6.11
CA ASP A 74 7.01 -25.02 5.00
C ASP A 74 6.04 -23.81 5.02
N SER A 75 5.78 -23.20 6.19
CA SER A 75 4.93 -21.99 6.29
C SER A 75 5.60 -20.72 5.73
N LEU A 76 6.94 -20.73 5.62
CA LEU A 76 7.75 -19.69 4.98
C LEU A 76 7.92 -19.94 3.46
N GLN A 77 7.74 -21.17 3.01
CA GLN A 77 7.90 -21.56 1.60
C GLN A 77 6.59 -21.57 0.80
N LYS A 78 5.42 -21.65 1.47
CA LYS A 78 4.07 -21.71 0.86
C LYS A 78 3.53 -20.39 0.26
N GLY A 79 4.38 -19.45 -0.12
CA GLY A 79 3.90 -18.14 -0.55
C GLY A 79 4.97 -17.10 -0.82
N TRP A 80 4.52 -15.98 -1.37
CA TRP A 80 5.25 -14.72 -1.47
C TRP A 80 4.50 -13.63 -0.68
N ARG A 81 5.16 -12.48 -0.46
CA ARG A 81 4.59 -11.25 0.12
C ARG A 81 5.30 -10.03 -0.44
N SER A 82 4.61 -8.88 -0.47
CA SER A 82 5.10 -7.54 -0.82
C SER A 82 6.08 -6.92 0.19
N GLY A 83 7.00 -7.73 0.72
CA GLY A 83 8.02 -7.31 1.67
C GLY A 83 8.69 -8.52 2.35
N ILE A 84 9.94 -8.35 2.77
CA ILE A 84 10.65 -9.39 3.53
C ILE A 84 10.05 -9.48 4.94
N TYR A 85 9.44 -10.61 5.27
CA TYR A 85 8.75 -10.83 6.55
C TYR A 85 9.55 -11.67 7.56
N ILE A 86 10.72 -12.21 7.16
CA ILE A 86 11.68 -12.89 8.04
C ILE A 86 12.76 -11.89 8.45
N GLN A 87 12.85 -11.58 9.74
CA GLN A 87 13.69 -10.47 10.22
C GLN A 87 15.19 -10.77 10.11
N GLU A 88 15.59 -12.04 10.23
CA GLU A 88 16.96 -12.50 10.02
C GLU A 88 17.42 -12.26 8.58
N ILE A 89 16.55 -12.49 7.59
CA ILE A 89 16.85 -12.20 6.18
C ILE A 89 17.04 -10.69 5.96
N LYS A 90 16.15 -9.86 6.54
CA LYS A 90 16.32 -8.38 6.55
C LYS A 90 17.66 -7.96 7.15
N ASN A 91 18.03 -8.52 8.30
CA ASN A 91 19.26 -8.18 9.02
C ASN A 91 20.51 -8.59 8.24
N ILE A 92 20.52 -9.80 7.66
CA ILE A 92 21.62 -10.30 6.83
C ILE A 92 21.75 -9.44 5.57
N LEU A 93 20.68 -9.22 4.82
CA LEU A 93 20.74 -8.40 3.60
C LEU A 93 21.16 -6.96 3.88
N LYS A 94 20.74 -6.37 5.02
CA LYS A 94 21.21 -5.04 5.43
C LYS A 94 22.72 -5.03 5.74
N LYS A 95 23.24 -6.07 6.37
CA LYS A 95 24.69 -6.24 6.63
C LYS A 95 25.49 -6.40 5.33
N GLU A 96 25.08 -7.31 4.46
CA GLU A 96 25.84 -7.66 3.26
C GLU A 96 25.73 -6.63 2.12
N THR A 97 24.66 -5.81 2.07
CA THR A 97 24.46 -4.79 1.01
C THR A 97 24.63 -3.34 1.49
N GLY A 98 24.72 -3.10 2.80
CA GLY A 98 24.70 -1.77 3.41
C GLY A 98 23.35 -1.04 3.29
N LYS A 99 22.31 -1.65 2.72
CA LYS A 99 21.02 -1.02 2.40
C LYS A 99 19.85 -1.74 3.04
N VAL A 100 18.78 -0.99 3.35
CA VAL A 100 17.49 -1.61 3.73
C VAL A 100 16.87 -2.16 2.44
N ILE A 101 16.88 -3.49 2.30
CA ILE A 101 16.20 -4.18 1.20
C ILE A 101 14.72 -4.31 1.56
N ASN A 102 13.84 -3.85 0.66
CA ASN A 102 12.41 -4.11 0.71
C ASN A 102 11.88 -4.38 -0.71
N GLY A 103 10.97 -5.34 -0.83
CA GLY A 103 10.48 -5.87 -2.11
C GLY A 103 9.95 -7.30 -1.96
N PRO A 104 9.50 -7.96 -3.04
CA PRO A 104 8.85 -9.26 -2.97
C PRO A 104 9.75 -10.32 -2.33
N CYS A 105 9.19 -11.08 -1.40
CA CYS A 105 9.90 -12.10 -0.65
C CYS A 105 9.05 -13.38 -0.51
N GLY A 106 9.59 -14.53 -0.91
CA GLY A 106 8.84 -15.78 -0.85
C GLY A 106 9.64 -17.04 -1.12
N GLY A 107 8.94 -18.17 -1.06
CA GLY A 107 9.50 -19.50 -1.27
C GLY A 107 9.93 -19.77 -2.71
N LEU A 108 10.68 -20.85 -2.89
CA LEU A 108 11.17 -21.32 -4.18
C LEU A 108 10.14 -22.22 -4.88
N LEU A 109 10.21 -22.34 -6.23
CA LEU A 109 9.21 -23.04 -7.06
C LEU A 109 8.88 -24.45 -6.54
N THR A 110 9.89 -25.28 -6.27
CA THR A 110 9.69 -26.66 -5.84
C THR A 110 9.06 -26.71 -4.44
N PRO A 111 9.60 -26.06 -3.39
CA PRO A 111 8.92 -25.95 -2.10
C PRO A 111 7.47 -25.47 -2.19
N PHE A 112 7.24 -24.33 -2.86
CA PHE A 112 5.91 -23.74 -3.05
C PHE A 112 4.94 -24.74 -3.68
N THR A 113 5.27 -25.28 -4.85
CA THR A 113 4.35 -26.17 -5.58
C THR A 113 4.12 -27.49 -4.85
N GLU A 114 5.11 -28.11 -4.21
CA GLU A 114 4.92 -29.36 -3.46
C GLU A 114 4.12 -29.17 -2.16
N ILE A 115 4.18 -28.00 -1.52
CA ILE A 115 3.30 -27.67 -0.39
C ILE A 115 1.85 -27.49 -0.88
N HIS A 116 1.64 -26.69 -1.93
CA HIS A 116 0.30 -26.49 -2.48
C HIS A 116 -0.30 -27.79 -3.08
N LYS A 117 0.51 -28.70 -3.64
CA LYS A 117 0.06 -30.06 -4.06
C LYS A 117 -0.41 -30.94 -2.90
N LYS A 118 -0.03 -30.66 -1.66
CA LYS A 118 -0.58 -31.32 -0.47
C LYS A 118 -1.90 -30.69 -0.04
N ILE A 119 -1.96 -29.37 -0.06
CA ILE A 119 -3.13 -28.58 0.37
C ILE A 119 -4.30 -28.74 -0.65
N SER A 120 -4.02 -28.78 -1.95
CA SER A 120 -5.03 -28.90 -3.00
C SER A 120 -5.84 -30.21 -2.92
N LYS A 121 -5.24 -31.30 -2.41
CA LYS A 121 -5.93 -32.56 -2.11
C LYS A 121 -7.02 -32.45 -1.05
N THR A 122 -7.04 -31.36 -0.28
CA THR A 122 -7.98 -31.12 0.82
C THR A 122 -8.83 -29.85 0.65
N SER A 123 -8.48 -28.93 -0.25
CA SER A 123 -9.14 -27.60 -0.29
C SER A 123 -9.17 -26.90 -1.65
N SER A 124 -8.99 -27.62 -2.77
CA SER A 124 -9.03 -27.04 -4.14
C SER A 124 -8.08 -25.85 -4.38
N ASP A 125 -6.99 -25.79 -3.61
CA ASP A 125 -5.92 -24.79 -3.71
C ASP A 125 -5.37 -24.71 -5.16
N PRO A 126 -5.30 -23.52 -5.78
CA PRO A 126 -4.83 -23.35 -7.16
C PRO A 126 -3.30 -23.16 -7.29
N TYR A 127 -2.57 -22.97 -6.19
CA TYR A 127 -1.17 -22.51 -6.22
C TYR A 127 -0.14 -23.63 -6.45
N PHE A 128 -0.55 -24.79 -6.96
CA PHE A 128 0.30 -25.99 -7.13
C PHE A 128 1.03 -26.09 -8.47
N THR A 129 0.91 -25.10 -9.35
CA THR A 129 1.51 -25.08 -10.70
C THR A 129 2.67 -24.10 -10.80
N LYS A 130 3.44 -24.20 -11.88
CA LYS A 130 4.56 -23.29 -12.18
C LYS A 130 4.04 -21.92 -12.64
N GLU A 131 2.89 -21.92 -13.28
CA GLU A 131 2.17 -20.78 -13.82
C GLU A 131 1.54 -19.98 -12.68
N SER A 132 0.96 -20.64 -11.66
CA SER A 132 0.51 -19.99 -10.42
C SER A 132 1.67 -19.42 -9.61
N TYR A 133 2.82 -20.09 -9.54
CA TYR A 133 4.03 -19.54 -8.90
C TYR A 133 4.50 -18.23 -9.55
N TYR A 134 4.51 -18.17 -10.89
CA TYR A 134 4.77 -16.92 -11.61
C TYR A 134 3.72 -15.85 -11.30
N ALA A 135 2.43 -16.22 -11.29
CA ALA A 135 1.35 -15.31 -10.98
C ALA A 135 1.45 -14.73 -9.56
N THR A 136 1.87 -15.50 -8.55
CA THR A 136 2.08 -14.99 -7.18
C THR A 136 3.24 -13.98 -7.12
N ILE A 137 4.36 -14.22 -7.81
CA ILE A 137 5.45 -13.22 -7.90
C ILE A 137 4.94 -11.92 -8.55
N LEU A 138 4.15 -12.03 -9.62
CA LEU A 138 3.52 -10.88 -10.28
C LEU A 138 2.45 -10.20 -9.42
N HIS A 139 1.77 -10.93 -8.53
CA HIS A 139 0.80 -10.41 -7.58
C HIS A 139 1.46 -9.53 -6.51
N GLU A 140 2.62 -9.91 -5.99
CA GLU A 140 3.39 -9.04 -5.08
C GLU A 140 3.94 -7.79 -5.78
N PHE A 141 4.33 -7.90 -7.05
CA PHE A 141 4.63 -6.72 -7.87
C PHE A 141 3.37 -5.89 -8.16
N GLY A 142 2.21 -6.54 -8.26
CA GLY A 142 0.90 -5.90 -8.27
C GLY A 142 0.72 -5.03 -7.04
N HIS A 143 0.86 -5.60 -5.83
CA HIS A 143 0.83 -4.87 -4.56
C HIS A 143 1.87 -3.74 -4.50
N ILE A 144 3.14 -3.97 -4.85
CA ILE A 144 4.15 -2.92 -4.76
C ILE A 144 3.94 -1.81 -5.78
N TYR A 145 3.50 -2.12 -7.00
CA TYR A 145 3.13 -1.13 -8.00
C TYR A 145 1.94 -0.29 -7.53
N TRP A 146 0.89 -0.98 -7.08
CA TRP A 146 -0.29 -0.44 -6.42
C TRP A 146 0.12 0.52 -5.29
N ASP A 147 0.89 0.08 -4.30
CA ASP A 147 1.35 0.90 -3.17
C ASP A 147 2.29 2.04 -3.61
N SER A 148 3.17 1.81 -4.59
CA SER A 148 4.15 2.80 -5.11
C SER A 148 3.51 4.01 -5.79
N PHE A 149 2.24 3.88 -6.22
CA PHE A 149 1.47 5.03 -6.66
C PHE A 149 1.16 5.99 -5.53
N LYS A 150 0.89 5.47 -4.34
CA LYS A 150 0.27 6.20 -3.22
C LYS A 150 -0.97 7.00 -3.70
N LEU A 151 -1.76 6.44 -4.62
CA LEU A 151 -2.77 7.19 -5.41
C LEU A 151 -4.11 7.43 -4.70
N TRP A 152 -4.42 6.66 -3.67
CA TRP A 152 -5.63 6.81 -2.86
C TRP A 152 -5.53 8.09 -2.04
N TRP A 153 -4.42 8.28 -1.34
CA TRP A 153 -4.25 9.19 -0.21
C TRP A 153 -2.80 9.70 -0.15
N PRO A 154 -2.54 10.80 0.54
CA PRO A 154 -2.21 12.07 -0.06
C PRO A 154 -0.71 12.09 -0.42
N SER A 155 -0.37 11.89 -1.70
CA SER A 155 1.03 11.71 -2.12
C SER A 155 1.63 12.86 -2.93
N ASP A 156 0.79 13.62 -3.64
CA ASP A 156 1.22 14.90 -4.23
C ASP A 156 1.12 16.00 -3.16
N LYS A 157 2.27 16.35 -2.57
CA LYS A 157 2.38 17.42 -1.56
C LYS A 157 1.67 18.73 -1.98
N LYS A 158 1.66 19.08 -3.26
CA LYS A 158 1.01 20.29 -3.78
C LYS A 158 -0.51 20.15 -3.76
N GLU A 159 -1.04 18.99 -4.15
CA GLU A 159 -2.49 18.70 -4.08
C GLU A 159 -2.95 18.61 -2.63
N ASN A 160 -2.21 17.90 -1.77
CA ASN A 160 -2.49 17.78 -0.33
C ASN A 160 -2.57 19.16 0.35
N LEU A 161 -1.55 20.00 0.10
CA LEU A 161 -1.51 21.38 0.60
C LEU A 161 -2.56 22.29 -0.03
N ASN A 162 -3.13 21.94 -1.18
CA ASN A 162 -4.28 22.65 -1.75
C ASN A 162 -5.56 22.24 -1.03
N PHE A 163 -5.82 20.94 -0.91
CA PHE A 163 -7.00 20.37 -0.24
C PHE A 163 -7.11 20.83 1.22
N LEU A 164 -6.00 20.79 1.97
CA LEU A 164 -5.92 21.33 3.33
C LEU A 164 -6.29 22.83 3.40
N LYS A 165 -5.80 23.66 2.47
CA LYS A 165 -6.14 25.10 2.44
C LYS A 165 -7.60 25.34 2.08
N THR A 166 -8.15 24.61 1.12
CA THR A 166 -9.56 24.68 0.72
C THR A 166 -10.46 24.33 1.91
N ALA A 167 -10.18 23.23 2.62
CA ALA A 167 -10.92 22.87 3.84
C ALA A 167 -10.79 23.93 4.94
N LYS A 168 -9.58 24.50 5.15
CA LYS A 168 -9.38 25.60 6.10
C LYS A 168 -10.26 26.81 5.77
N GLY A 169 -10.32 27.20 4.49
CA GLY A 169 -11.18 28.29 4.02
C GLY A 169 -12.65 28.06 4.34
N TYR A 170 -13.15 26.83 4.18
CA TYR A 170 -14.53 26.47 4.54
C TYR A 170 -14.84 26.55 6.04
N TYR A 171 -13.85 26.40 6.92
CA TYR A 171 -14.02 26.68 8.36
C TYR A 171 -13.92 28.18 8.67
N MET A 172 -13.01 28.92 8.00
CA MET A 172 -12.86 30.37 8.15
C MET A 172 -14.01 31.17 7.53
N LYS A 173 -14.81 30.53 6.66
CA LYS A 173 -15.90 31.12 5.85
C LYS A 173 -15.37 32.12 4.80
N ASP A 174 -14.08 32.00 4.50
CA ASP A 174 -13.45 32.61 3.33
C ASP A 174 -14.02 31.96 2.06
N ASN A 175 -14.52 32.78 1.14
CA ASN A 175 -15.50 32.37 0.12
C ASN A 175 -14.87 31.65 -1.10
N ILE A 176 -14.19 30.53 -0.86
CA ILE A 176 -13.35 29.80 -1.82
C ILE A 176 -14.15 28.72 -2.57
N SER A 177 -14.86 29.13 -3.62
CA SER A 177 -15.56 28.21 -4.52
C SER A 177 -14.59 27.49 -5.48
N THR A 178 -13.98 26.41 -5.00
CA THR A 178 -13.23 25.45 -5.83
C THR A 178 -13.80 24.05 -5.64
N LYS A 179 -14.43 23.46 -6.66
CA LYS A 179 -14.84 22.04 -6.62
C LYS A 179 -13.59 21.16 -6.51
N THR A 180 -13.59 20.22 -5.58
CA THR A 180 -12.52 19.23 -5.39
C THR A 180 -13.09 17.83 -5.43
N ASN A 181 -12.52 16.94 -6.24
CA ASN A 181 -13.00 15.55 -6.31
C ASN A 181 -12.58 14.78 -5.05
N ILE A 182 -13.53 14.59 -4.12
CA ILE A 182 -13.31 13.76 -2.94
C ILE A 182 -13.46 12.29 -3.36
N ILE A 183 -12.43 11.50 -3.11
CA ILE A 183 -12.40 10.06 -3.39
C ILE A 183 -12.63 9.29 -2.08
N PHE A 184 -13.32 8.15 -2.16
CA PHE A 184 -13.70 7.34 -1.00
C PHE A 184 -13.14 5.91 -1.15
N PRO A 185 -11.86 5.65 -0.83
CA PRO A 185 -11.17 4.40 -1.17
C PRO A 185 -11.46 3.24 -0.20
N ASN A 186 -12.06 3.49 0.96
CA ASN A 186 -12.34 2.46 1.97
C ASN A 186 -13.63 2.79 2.76
N PRO A 187 -14.55 1.83 2.96
CA PRO A 187 -15.75 2.00 3.79
C PRO A 187 -15.49 2.51 5.21
N ARG A 188 -14.31 2.21 5.80
CA ARG A 188 -13.91 2.74 7.11
C ARG A 188 -13.82 4.26 7.10
N PHE A 189 -13.16 4.85 6.09
CA PHE A 189 -13.03 6.30 5.99
C PHE A 189 -14.35 6.97 5.60
N VAL A 190 -15.20 6.29 4.84
CA VAL A 190 -16.59 6.71 4.60
C VAL A 190 -17.38 6.81 5.91
N SER A 191 -17.23 5.83 6.81
CA SER A 191 -17.88 5.86 8.13
C SER A 191 -17.42 7.03 8.99
N GLU A 192 -16.12 7.35 8.98
CA GLU A 192 -15.55 8.48 9.74
C GLU A 192 -15.98 9.83 9.16
N ILE A 193 -16.00 9.99 7.84
CA ILE A 193 -16.59 11.16 7.16
C ILE A 193 -18.09 11.27 7.48
N PHE A 194 -18.83 10.17 7.50
CA PHE A 194 -20.27 10.17 7.82
C PHE A 194 -20.51 10.59 9.27
N ALA A 195 -19.71 10.07 10.21
CA ALA A 195 -19.75 10.46 11.62
C ALA A 195 -19.45 11.96 11.79
N PHE A 196 -18.36 12.45 11.20
CA PHE A 196 -18.02 13.88 11.16
C PHE A 196 -19.18 14.72 10.60
N CYS A 197 -19.71 14.37 9.43
CA CYS A 197 -20.77 15.16 8.78
C CYS A 197 -22.07 15.14 9.60
N THR A 198 -22.33 14.06 10.34
CA THR A 198 -23.45 13.94 11.28
C THR A 198 -23.25 14.85 12.49
N GLU A 199 -22.09 14.81 13.14
CA GLU A 199 -21.74 15.67 14.28
C GLU A 199 -21.76 17.16 13.89
N TYR A 200 -21.17 17.50 12.75
CA TYR A 200 -21.09 18.87 12.25
C TYR A 200 -22.48 19.41 11.89
N SER A 201 -23.31 18.65 11.14
CA SER A 201 -24.69 19.04 10.84
C SER A 201 -25.57 19.15 12.09
N ALA A 202 -25.43 18.22 13.05
CA ALA A 202 -26.16 18.29 14.31
C ALA A 202 -25.73 19.51 15.14
N SER A 203 -24.44 19.85 15.14
CA SER A 203 -23.92 21.02 15.82
C SER A 203 -24.38 22.34 15.20
N GLU A 204 -24.46 22.43 13.86
CA GLU A 204 -25.05 23.58 13.17
C GLU A 204 -26.54 23.76 13.48
N ILE A 205 -27.30 22.67 13.62
CA ILE A 205 -28.76 22.70 13.83
C ILE A 205 -29.13 22.93 15.30
N PHE A 206 -28.47 22.24 16.23
CA PHE A 206 -28.89 22.17 17.64
C PHE A 206 -27.97 22.91 18.61
N TRP A 207 -26.69 23.13 18.27
CA TRP A 207 -25.69 23.68 19.19
C TRP A 207 -24.82 24.81 18.58
N PRO A 208 -25.39 25.99 18.28
CA PRO A 208 -24.68 27.08 17.59
C PRO A 208 -23.47 27.70 18.34
N GLU A 209 -23.28 27.39 19.63
CA GLU A 209 -22.02 27.71 20.32
C GLU A 209 -20.97 26.59 20.12
N HIS A 210 -21.37 25.32 20.10
CA HIS A 210 -20.46 24.20 19.85
C HIS A 210 -19.75 24.35 18.51
N ILE A 211 -20.48 24.73 17.45
CA ILE A 211 -19.90 24.90 16.12
C ILE A 211 -18.79 25.95 16.08
N LYS A 212 -18.84 27.00 16.91
CA LYS A 212 -17.78 28.03 17.00
C LYS A 212 -16.49 27.47 17.62
N TYR A 213 -16.63 26.62 18.64
CA TYR A 213 -15.49 25.93 19.25
C TYR A 213 -14.95 24.84 18.30
N PHE A 214 -15.82 24.14 17.59
CA PHE A 214 -15.47 23.15 16.57
C PHE A 214 -14.68 23.80 15.43
N ASP A 215 -15.21 24.86 14.80
CA ASP A 215 -14.56 25.60 13.71
C ASP A 215 -13.15 26.08 14.15
N LYS A 216 -13.02 26.61 15.36
CA LYS A 216 -11.74 27.06 15.94
C LYS A 216 -10.75 25.90 16.18
N PHE A 217 -11.21 24.77 16.69
CA PHE A 217 -10.38 23.56 16.86
C PHE A 217 -9.91 23.01 15.51
N ALA A 218 -10.83 22.94 14.53
CA ALA A 218 -10.55 22.44 13.19
C ALA A 218 -9.54 23.29 12.42
N ILE A 219 -9.64 24.63 12.51
CA ILE A 219 -8.65 25.55 11.94
C ILE A 219 -7.24 25.26 12.48
N LEU A 220 -7.09 25.16 13.81
CA LEU A 220 -5.79 24.90 14.45
C LEU A 220 -5.23 23.52 14.10
N ARG A 221 -6.10 22.51 13.94
CA ARG A 221 -5.72 21.17 13.47
C ARG A 221 -5.20 21.20 12.04
N ILE A 222 -5.91 21.84 11.12
CA ILE A 222 -5.50 21.96 9.72
C ILE A 222 -4.22 22.79 9.57
N GLU A 223 -4.00 23.82 10.39
CA GLU A 223 -2.74 24.57 10.40
C GLU A 223 -1.54 23.69 10.79
N LYS A 224 -1.69 22.82 11.79
CA LYS A 224 -0.68 21.81 12.16
C LYS A 224 -0.43 20.82 11.02
N MET A 225 -1.48 20.30 10.38
CA MET A 225 -1.37 19.41 9.22
C MET A 225 -0.62 20.08 8.06
N ILE A 226 -0.96 21.34 7.73
CA ILE A 226 -0.27 22.14 6.69
C ILE A 226 1.22 22.34 6.99
N LEU A 227 1.60 22.48 8.27
CA LEU A 227 3.00 22.61 8.66
C LEU A 227 3.75 21.27 8.53
N GLU A 228 3.15 20.17 9.00
CA GLU A 228 3.70 18.83 8.84
C GLU A 228 3.88 18.46 7.36
N GLU A 229 2.86 18.73 6.53
CA GLU A 229 2.84 18.35 5.12
C GLU A 229 3.92 19.05 4.29
N LYS A 230 4.25 20.31 4.63
CA LYS A 230 5.39 21.01 4.03
C LYS A 230 6.70 20.29 4.35
N ASN A 231 6.86 19.84 5.59
CA ASN A 231 8.12 19.35 6.14
C ASN A 231 8.38 17.85 5.89
N LYS A 232 7.33 17.03 5.77
CA LYS A 232 7.43 15.59 5.49
C LYS A 232 8.03 15.30 4.11
N ASP A 233 8.88 14.28 3.99
CA ASP A 233 9.24 13.71 2.68
C ASP A 233 8.25 12.60 2.32
N LEU A 234 7.29 12.89 1.44
CA LEU A 234 6.26 11.94 1.01
C LEU A 234 6.81 10.78 0.16
N GLY A 235 8.10 10.78 -0.21
CA GLY A 235 8.79 9.59 -0.70
C GLY A 235 8.84 8.49 0.36
N VAL A 236 9.15 8.84 1.61
CA VAL A 236 9.48 7.90 2.70
C VAL A 236 8.63 8.03 3.97
N GLN A 237 7.77 9.04 4.07
CA GLN A 237 6.85 9.29 5.19
C GLN A 237 5.41 9.38 4.68
N ASP A 238 4.46 8.97 5.52
CA ASP A 238 3.03 9.12 5.24
C ASP A 238 2.55 10.56 5.51
N SER A 239 1.59 11.03 4.73
CA SER A 239 1.04 12.39 4.79
C SER A 239 0.41 12.74 6.14
N SER A 240 0.26 14.02 6.41
CA SER A 240 -0.58 14.58 7.48
C SER A 240 -2.05 14.16 7.41
N LEU A 241 -2.59 13.84 6.22
CA LEU A 241 -3.98 13.34 6.10
C LEU A 241 -4.11 11.80 6.04
N GLU A 242 -3.07 11.03 6.35
CA GLU A 242 -3.12 9.57 6.26
C GLU A 242 -4.22 8.96 7.17
N ALA A 243 -5.33 8.49 6.60
CA ALA A 243 -6.52 8.11 7.37
C ALA A 243 -6.40 6.75 8.07
N ASN A 244 -5.42 5.91 7.72
CA ASN A 244 -5.06 4.75 8.56
C ASN A 244 -4.34 5.17 9.85
N ILE A 245 -3.67 6.34 9.85
CA ILE A 245 -2.91 6.87 11.00
C ILE A 245 -3.79 7.81 11.84
N ASN A 246 -4.50 8.74 11.22
CA ASN A 246 -5.45 9.62 11.90
C ASN A 246 -6.75 9.81 11.09
N PRO A 247 -7.74 8.92 11.25
CA PRO A 247 -9.01 9.01 10.54
C PRO A 247 -9.81 10.28 10.89
N HIS A 248 -9.71 10.77 12.13
CA HIS A 248 -10.45 11.97 12.56
C HIS A 248 -9.89 13.25 11.90
N ASP A 249 -8.57 13.47 11.91
CA ASP A 249 -7.98 14.65 11.26
C ASP A 249 -8.21 14.61 9.72
N TYR A 250 -8.31 13.41 9.11
CA TYR A 250 -8.76 13.29 7.71
C TYR A 250 -10.25 13.63 7.53
N ALA A 251 -11.14 13.05 8.33
CA ALA A 251 -12.59 13.27 8.24
C ALA A 251 -12.95 14.75 8.47
N LEU A 252 -12.20 15.43 9.34
CA LEU A 252 -12.28 16.86 9.59
C LEU A 252 -11.99 17.71 8.34
N VAL A 253 -11.08 17.27 7.46
CA VAL A 253 -10.76 17.93 6.18
C VAL A 253 -11.76 17.55 5.09
N ALA A 254 -11.92 16.26 4.83
CA ALA A 254 -12.72 15.76 3.72
C ALA A 254 -14.22 15.87 3.96
N GLY A 255 -14.68 15.63 5.19
CA GLY A 255 -16.07 15.80 5.60
C GLY A 255 -16.52 17.24 5.53
N LYS A 256 -15.73 18.21 6.03
CA LYS A 256 -16.07 19.64 5.87
C LYS A 256 -16.12 20.05 4.41
N THR A 257 -15.19 19.55 3.60
CA THR A 257 -15.17 19.80 2.16
C THR A 257 -16.42 19.24 1.47
N LEU A 258 -16.80 17.99 1.78
CA LEU A 258 -18.00 17.34 1.27
C LEU A 258 -19.27 18.08 1.68
N HIS A 259 -19.42 18.36 2.97
CA HIS A 259 -20.56 19.04 3.59
C HIS A 259 -20.78 20.42 2.96
N THR A 260 -19.70 21.19 2.78
CA THR A 260 -19.74 22.54 2.21
C THR A 260 -20.01 22.52 0.70
N GLN A 261 -19.36 21.64 -0.07
CA GLN A 261 -19.52 21.60 -1.54
C GLN A 261 -20.83 20.94 -2.00
N SER A 262 -21.44 20.08 -1.18
CA SER A 262 -22.60 19.26 -1.58
C SER A 262 -23.94 19.75 -1.04
N LEU A 263 -23.98 20.90 -0.34
CA LEU A 263 -25.22 21.61 0.03
C LEU A 263 -26.34 20.69 0.62
N LYS A 264 -25.95 19.81 1.57
CA LYS A 264 -26.76 18.77 2.25
C LYS A 264 -26.95 17.42 1.51
N ASP A 265 -26.61 17.29 0.24
CA ASP A 265 -26.63 15.98 -0.48
C ASP A 265 -25.50 15.01 -0.05
N TRP A 266 -24.68 15.38 0.95
CA TRP A 266 -23.56 14.56 1.43
C TRP A 266 -24.01 13.16 1.88
N VAL A 267 -25.19 13.03 2.50
CA VAL A 267 -25.76 11.73 2.89
C VAL A 267 -25.95 10.84 1.66
N SER A 268 -26.62 11.39 0.63
CA SER A 268 -26.87 10.71 -0.65
C SER A 268 -25.57 10.28 -1.33
N ILE A 269 -24.52 11.11 -1.28
CA ILE A 269 -23.21 10.82 -1.88
C ILE A 269 -22.53 9.64 -1.17
N LEU A 270 -22.51 9.62 0.16
CA LEU A 270 -21.85 8.56 0.94
C LEU A 270 -22.60 7.22 0.89
N ILE A 271 -23.93 7.22 0.77
CA ILE A 271 -24.74 5.98 0.66
C ILE A 271 -24.92 5.48 -0.77
N LYS A 272 -24.65 6.30 -1.81
CA LYS A 272 -24.83 5.89 -3.22
C LYS A 272 -24.03 4.64 -3.61
N PRO A 273 -22.77 4.42 -3.16
CA PRO A 273 -22.05 3.16 -3.38
C PRO A 273 -22.72 1.92 -2.79
N LEU A 274 -23.61 2.09 -1.80
CA LEU A 274 -24.36 1.01 -1.15
C LEU A 274 -25.72 0.74 -1.81
N LYS A 275 -26.12 1.53 -2.82
CA LYS A 275 -27.38 1.37 -3.58
C LYS A 275 -27.17 0.67 -4.93
N LEU A 276 -26.23 -0.26 -5.00
CA LEU A 276 -26.10 -1.23 -6.10
C LEU A 276 -26.89 -2.49 -5.73
N ALA A 277 -28.17 -2.48 -6.06
CA ALA A 277 -29.12 -3.59 -6.00
C ALA A 277 -30.03 -3.52 -7.23
#